data_AF-A0A2A9CSH8-F1
#
_entry.id   AF-A0A2A9CSH8-F1
#
_cell.length_a   1.000
_cell.length_b   1.000
_cell.length_c   1.000
_cell.angle_alpha   90.00
_cell.angle_beta   90.00
_cell.angle_gamma   90.00
#
_symmetry.space_group_name_H-M   'P 1'
#
loop_
_entity.id
_entity.type
_entity.pdbx_description
1 polymer ?
#
loop_
_entity_poly.entity_id
_entity_poly.type
_entity_poly.pdbx_seq_one_letter_code
_entity_poly.pdbx_strand_id
1 'polypeptide(L)'
;MNEIIAAATAANAIFVLLSVGAAIVTYRSNRTHGRVQSLIQVAEWFRRTQVKDARKAIYKLDRDKHRKWNDTSRENIATWVGYLDVVSTLVLTGDLDRRDFVRMYGDTVFRTIYVLAPWLESQYATFGSQYLKSTQIVLPKLVREWDSLSKKRRFGPDGNYPRELTIAWSSKQKIDPHTFLQDNAVRQFLRK
;
A
#
# COMPACT_ATOMS: atom_id res chain seq x y z
N MET A 1 0.79 59.41 -18.72
CA MET A 1 1.96 58.50 -18.61
C MET A 1 1.87 57.61 -17.37
N ASN A 2 1.65 58.15 -16.18
CA ASN A 2 1.52 57.36 -14.94
C ASN A 2 0.33 56.38 -14.93
N GLU A 3 -0.81 56.76 -15.51
CA GLU A 3 -1.99 55.87 -15.59
C GLU A 3 -1.77 54.66 -16.52
N ILE A 4 -1.00 54.84 -17.60
CA ILE A 4 -0.66 53.76 -18.54
C ILE A 4 0.30 52.76 -17.86
N ILE A 5 1.27 53.26 -17.09
CA ILE A 5 2.19 52.41 -16.32
C ILE A 5 1.42 51.65 -15.23
N ALA A 6 0.50 52.29 -14.51
CA ALA A 6 -0.33 51.64 -13.51
C ALA A 6 -1.23 50.54 -14.12
N ALA A 7 -1.87 50.81 -15.26
CA ALA A 7 -2.69 49.83 -15.98
C ALA A 7 -1.86 48.64 -16.49
N ALA A 8 -0.68 48.89 -17.06
CA ALA A 8 0.23 47.85 -17.52
C ALA A 8 0.75 46.97 -16.35
N THR A 9 1.04 47.59 -15.20
CA THR A 9 1.50 46.89 -14.00
C THR A 9 0.38 46.02 -13.41
N ALA A 10 -0.85 46.53 -13.36
CA ALA A 10 -2.02 45.77 -12.94
C ALA A 10 -2.33 44.59 -13.87
N ALA A 11 -2.25 44.79 -15.18
CA ALA A 11 -2.42 43.73 -16.18
C ALA A 11 -1.35 42.62 -16.04
N ASN A 12 -0.08 43.00 -15.82
CA ASN A 12 0.99 42.05 -15.57
C ASN A 12 0.80 41.26 -14.27
N ALA A 13 0.36 41.91 -13.20
CA ALA A 13 0.05 41.24 -11.92
C ALA A 13 -1.08 40.22 -12.08
N ILE A 14 -2.15 40.56 -12.81
CA ILE A 14 -3.25 39.64 -13.12
C ILE A 14 -2.73 38.47 -13.96
N PHE A 15 -1.90 38.72 -14.98
CA PHE A 15 -1.34 37.67 -15.83
C PHE A 15 -0.45 36.69 -15.05
N VAL A 16 0.38 37.19 -14.13
CA VAL A 16 1.19 36.36 -13.23
C VAL A 16 0.29 35.49 -12.34
N LEU A 17 -0.75 36.07 -11.73
CA LEU A 17 -1.69 35.31 -10.89
C LEU A 17 -2.41 34.21 -11.67
N LEU A 18 -2.86 34.51 -12.90
CA LEU A 18 -3.50 33.52 -13.77
C LEU A 18 -2.52 32.41 -14.19
N SER A 19 -1.26 32.77 -14.47
CA SER A 19 -0.20 31.81 -14.84
C SER A 19 0.15 30.88 -13.68
N VAL A 20 0.27 31.41 -12.47
CA VAL A 20 0.47 30.61 -11.25
C VAL A 20 -0.75 29.71 -11.00
N GLY A 21 -1.96 30.24 -11.15
CA GLY A 21 -3.20 29.46 -11.05
C GLY A 21 -3.23 28.30 -12.06
N ALA A 22 -2.93 28.57 -13.33
CA ALA A 22 -2.85 27.56 -14.38
C ALA A 22 -1.75 26.52 -14.10
N ALA A 23 -0.56 26.95 -13.65
CA ALA A 23 0.52 26.05 -13.28
C ALA A 23 0.13 25.11 -12.11
N ILE A 24 -0.57 25.63 -11.10
CA ILE A 24 -1.09 24.84 -9.98
C ILE A 24 -2.14 23.83 -10.46
N VAL A 25 -3.06 24.25 -11.33
CA VAL A 25 -4.09 23.37 -11.89
C VAL A 25 -3.47 22.26 -12.74
N THR A 26 -2.53 22.60 -13.62
CA THR A 26 -1.79 21.64 -14.45
C THR A 26 -0.98 20.67 -13.59
N TYR A 27 -0.26 21.17 -12.58
CA TYR A 27 0.47 20.31 -11.63
C TYR A 27 -0.47 19.34 -10.90
N ARG A 28 -1.62 19.82 -10.41
CA ARG A 28 -2.63 18.98 -9.73
C ARG A 28 -3.24 17.95 -10.68
N SER A 29 -3.52 18.34 -11.92
CA SER A 29 -4.05 17.46 -12.96
C SER A 29 -3.05 16.35 -13.30
N ASN A 30 -1.80 16.72 -13.59
CA ASN A 30 -0.72 15.78 -13.89
C ASN A 30 -0.45 14.83 -12.72
N ARG A 31 -0.47 15.33 -11.49
CA ARG A 31 -0.31 14.49 -10.29
C ARG A 31 -1.46 13.51 -10.11
N THR A 32 -2.70 13.94 -10.36
CA THR A 32 -3.86 13.05 -10.33
C THR A 32 -3.77 11.98 -11.41
N HIS A 33 -3.40 12.38 -12.64
CA HIS A 33 -3.22 11.46 -13.76
C HIS A 33 -2.13 10.42 -13.48
N GLY A 34 -0.96 10.85 -12.97
CA GLY A 34 0.13 9.96 -12.58
C GLY A 34 -0.26 8.96 -11.48
N ARG A 35 -1.10 9.38 -10.52
CA ARG A 35 -1.63 8.48 -9.48
C ARG A 35 -2.56 7.42 -10.03
N VAL A 36 -3.45 7.80 -10.94
CA VAL A 36 -4.37 6.85 -11.61
C VAL A 36 -3.57 5.86 -12.45
N GLN A 37 -2.58 6.33 -13.22
CA GLN A 37 -1.68 5.45 -13.98
C GLN A 37 -0.93 4.48 -13.07
N SER A 38 -0.39 4.96 -11.95
CA SER A 38 0.30 4.11 -10.96
C SER A 38 -0.64 3.03 -10.42
N LEU A 39 -1.90 3.39 -10.09
CA LEU A 39 -2.89 2.41 -9.62
C LEU A 39 -3.23 1.35 -10.68
N ILE A 40 -3.39 1.77 -11.94
CA ILE A 40 -3.61 0.85 -13.07
C ILE A 40 -2.42 -0.10 -13.24
N GLN A 41 -1.20 0.43 -13.19
CA GLN A 41 0.01 -0.36 -13.33
C GLN A 41 0.16 -1.38 -12.20
N VAL A 42 -0.14 -0.99 -10.95
CA VAL A 42 -0.18 -1.91 -9.81
C VAL A 42 -1.24 -3.00 -10.02
N ALA A 43 -2.41 -2.63 -10.55
CA ALA A 43 -3.45 -3.60 -10.87
C ALA A 43 -3.01 -4.62 -11.91
N GLU A 44 -2.31 -4.17 -12.96
CA GLU A 44 -1.74 -5.05 -13.98
C GLU A 44 -0.67 -5.98 -13.40
N TRP A 45 0.26 -5.46 -12.59
CA TRP A 45 1.28 -6.25 -11.92
C TRP A 45 0.67 -7.34 -11.04
N PHE A 46 -0.33 -6.98 -10.24
CA PHE A 46 -1.03 -7.92 -9.35
C PHE A 46 -1.87 -8.94 -10.12
N ARG A 47 -2.18 -8.71 -11.39
CA ARG A 47 -2.91 -9.65 -12.25
C ARG A 47 -2.00 -10.61 -13.02
N ARG A 48 -0.68 -10.35 -13.07
CA ARG A 48 0.28 -11.27 -13.69
C ARG A 48 0.16 -12.67 -13.09
N THR A 49 0.19 -13.68 -13.93
CA THR A 49 0.00 -15.09 -13.53
C THR A 49 0.92 -15.49 -12.39
N GLN A 50 2.22 -15.19 -12.50
CA GLN A 50 3.21 -15.46 -11.45
C GLN A 50 2.85 -14.84 -10.09
N VAL A 51 2.37 -13.60 -10.06
CA VAL A 51 2.02 -12.89 -8.82
C VAL A 51 0.73 -13.44 -8.23
N LYS A 52 -0.25 -13.72 -9.09
CA LYS A 52 -1.51 -14.35 -8.69
C LYS A 52 -1.27 -15.73 -8.09
N ASP A 53 -0.43 -16.54 -8.71
CA ASP A 53 -0.16 -17.90 -8.26
C ASP A 53 0.70 -17.92 -6.99
N ALA A 54 1.69 -17.02 -6.89
CA ALA A 54 2.43 -16.78 -5.66
C ALA A 54 1.51 -16.43 -4.48
N ARG A 55 0.58 -15.48 -4.65
CA ARG A 55 -0.41 -15.16 -3.61
C ARG A 55 -1.28 -16.36 -3.22
N LYS A 56 -1.77 -17.11 -4.21
CA LYS A 56 -2.56 -18.32 -3.97
C LYS A 56 -1.79 -19.37 -3.18
N ALA A 57 -0.50 -19.53 -3.46
CA ALA A 57 0.38 -20.42 -2.70
C ALA A 57 0.53 -19.92 -1.25
N ILE A 58 0.75 -18.63 -1.05
CA ILE A 58 0.89 -18.01 0.29
C ILE A 58 -0.35 -18.26 1.15
N TYR A 59 -1.56 -18.15 0.60
CA TYR A 59 -2.79 -18.42 1.36
C TYR A 59 -2.92 -19.85 1.87
N LYS A 60 -2.15 -20.80 1.34
CA LYS A 60 -2.14 -22.20 1.77
C LYS A 60 -1.05 -22.50 2.80
N LEU A 61 -0.18 -21.54 3.08
CA LEU A 61 0.92 -21.74 4.02
C LEU A 61 0.41 -21.76 5.45
N ASP A 62 0.92 -22.73 6.21
CA ASP A 62 0.80 -22.75 7.66
C ASP A 62 1.88 -21.83 8.25
N ARG A 63 1.43 -20.68 8.75
CA ARG A 63 2.24 -19.61 9.37
C ARG A 63 3.17 -20.15 10.47
N ASP A 64 2.66 -21.07 11.29
CA ASP A 64 3.39 -21.58 12.46
C ASP A 64 4.47 -22.58 12.05
N LYS A 65 4.38 -23.12 10.83
CA LYS A 65 5.35 -24.05 10.24
C LYS A 65 6.29 -23.37 9.24
N HIS A 66 6.54 -22.07 9.36
CA HIS A 66 7.39 -21.32 8.42
C HIS A 66 8.80 -21.90 8.22
N ARG A 67 9.38 -22.52 9.25
CA ARG A 67 10.68 -23.21 9.16
C ARG A 67 10.69 -24.41 8.22
N LYS A 68 9.51 -25.00 7.96
CA LYS A 68 9.31 -26.17 7.09
C LYS A 68 8.90 -25.80 5.67
N TRP A 69 8.78 -24.52 5.35
CA TRP A 69 8.43 -24.10 3.99
C TRP A 69 9.56 -24.43 3.02
N ASN A 70 9.20 -25.14 1.94
CA ASN A 70 10.13 -25.58 0.90
C ASN A 70 10.55 -24.43 -0.02
N ASP A 71 11.52 -24.69 -0.90
CA ASP A 71 12.10 -23.66 -1.76
C ASP A 71 11.08 -23.07 -2.74
N THR A 72 10.16 -23.88 -3.28
CA THR A 72 9.04 -23.39 -4.09
C THR A 72 8.17 -22.37 -3.33
N SER A 73 7.89 -22.62 -2.04
CA SER A 73 7.15 -21.66 -1.22
C SER A 73 7.95 -20.38 -1.03
N ARG A 74 9.25 -20.49 -0.78
CA ARG A 74 10.16 -19.34 -0.60
C ARG A 74 10.28 -18.49 -1.86
N GLU A 75 10.33 -19.11 -3.04
CA GLU A 75 10.35 -18.41 -4.33
C GLU A 75 9.05 -17.64 -4.59
N ASN A 76 7.90 -18.26 -4.28
CA ASN A 76 6.60 -17.58 -4.34
C ASN A 76 6.55 -16.39 -3.37
N ILE A 77 7.08 -16.55 -2.16
CA ILE A 77 7.18 -15.46 -1.20
C ILE A 77 8.06 -14.34 -1.73
N ALA A 78 9.26 -14.64 -2.21
CA ALA A 78 10.20 -13.67 -2.77
C ALA A 78 9.56 -12.87 -3.92
N THR A 79 8.86 -13.56 -4.82
CA THR A 79 8.10 -12.93 -5.91
C THR A 79 7.07 -11.96 -5.35
N TRP A 80 6.21 -12.40 -4.43
CA TRP A 80 5.15 -11.54 -3.88
C TRP A 80 5.70 -10.32 -3.14
N VAL A 81 6.67 -10.52 -2.24
CA VAL A 81 7.18 -9.44 -1.39
C VAL A 81 8.01 -8.44 -2.18
N GLY A 82 8.69 -8.86 -3.26
CA GLY A 82 9.37 -7.95 -4.18
C GLY A 82 8.40 -6.96 -4.83
N TYR A 83 7.27 -7.45 -5.36
CA TYR A 83 6.22 -6.57 -5.89
C TYR A 83 5.62 -5.69 -4.80
N LEU A 84 5.37 -6.25 -3.62
CA LEU A 84 4.78 -5.50 -2.51
C LEU A 84 5.69 -4.34 -2.04
N ASP A 85 7.00 -4.51 -2.07
CA ASP A 85 7.93 -3.46 -1.65
C ASP A 85 8.05 -2.32 -2.67
N VAL A 86 8.01 -2.66 -3.97
CA VAL A 86 7.90 -1.66 -5.04
C VAL A 86 6.61 -0.86 -4.87
N VAL A 87 5.48 -1.53 -4.65
CA VAL A 87 4.18 -0.85 -4.42
C VAL A 87 4.21 -0.01 -3.14
N SER A 88 4.83 -0.51 -2.07
CA SER A 88 5.00 0.25 -0.83
C SER A 88 5.84 1.50 -1.06
N THR A 89 6.83 1.45 -1.95
CA THR A 89 7.62 2.61 -2.35
C THR A 89 6.74 3.65 -3.06
N LEU A 90 5.86 3.24 -3.98
CA LEU A 90 4.91 4.17 -4.65
C LEU A 90 3.93 4.82 -3.66
N VAL A 91 3.48 4.08 -2.64
CA VAL A 91 2.66 4.66 -1.56
C VAL A 91 3.49 5.63 -0.71
N LEU A 92 4.75 5.29 -0.44
CA LEU A 92 5.66 6.12 0.36
C LEU A 92 5.98 7.45 -0.33
N THR A 93 6.23 7.44 -1.64
CA THR A 93 6.49 8.64 -2.47
C THR A 93 5.24 9.45 -2.76
N GLY A 94 4.05 8.87 -2.54
CA GLY A 94 2.76 9.53 -2.76
C GLY A 94 2.31 9.52 -4.22
N ASP A 95 2.93 8.66 -5.03
CA ASP A 95 2.54 8.31 -6.40
C ASP A 95 1.36 7.34 -6.42
N LEU A 96 1.12 6.62 -5.32
CA LEU A 96 -0.08 5.83 -5.10
C LEU A 96 -0.84 6.34 -3.87
N ASP A 97 -2.13 6.62 -4.04
CA ASP A 97 -2.97 7.02 -2.91
C ASP A 97 -3.18 5.84 -1.95
N ARG A 98 -2.84 6.05 -0.68
CA ARG A 98 -2.92 5.02 0.34
C ARG A 98 -4.33 4.48 0.54
N ARG A 99 -5.34 5.36 0.52
CA ARG A 99 -6.72 5.01 0.81
C ARG A 99 -7.29 4.18 -0.32
N ASP A 100 -7.03 4.57 -1.56
CA ASP A 100 -7.46 3.81 -2.73
C ASP A 100 -6.73 2.46 -2.83
N PHE A 101 -5.43 2.44 -2.51
CA PHE A 101 -4.68 1.19 -2.41
C PHE A 101 -5.27 0.23 -1.37
N VAL A 102 -5.56 0.69 -0.14
CA VAL A 102 -6.16 -0.16 0.90
C VAL A 102 -7.56 -0.63 0.50
N ARG A 103 -8.36 0.21 -0.15
CA ARG A 103 -9.68 -0.19 -0.65
C ARG A 103 -9.61 -1.37 -1.62
N MET A 104 -8.65 -1.35 -2.53
CA MET A 104 -8.55 -2.37 -3.58
C MET A 104 -7.77 -3.61 -3.14
N TYR A 105 -6.70 -3.43 -2.36
CA TYR A 105 -5.72 -4.48 -2.11
C TYR A 105 -5.44 -4.74 -0.62
N GLY A 106 -6.02 -3.95 0.28
CA GLY A 106 -5.77 -4.05 1.73
C GLY A 106 -5.99 -5.47 2.25
N ASP A 107 -7.11 -6.10 1.92
CA ASP A 107 -7.40 -7.49 2.31
C ASP A 107 -6.26 -8.45 1.96
N THR A 108 -5.82 -8.41 0.71
CA THR A 108 -4.74 -9.28 0.22
C THR A 108 -3.42 -8.98 0.92
N VAL A 109 -3.05 -7.71 1.05
CA VAL A 109 -1.79 -7.28 1.67
C VAL A 109 -1.75 -7.66 3.14
N PHE A 110 -2.79 -7.34 3.92
CA PHE A 110 -2.81 -7.63 5.35
C PHE A 110 -2.82 -9.13 5.62
N ARG A 111 -3.65 -9.92 4.91
CA ARG A 111 -3.66 -11.37 5.10
C ARG A 111 -2.30 -11.99 4.76
N THR A 112 -1.71 -11.63 3.63
CA THR A 112 -0.43 -12.22 3.20
C THR A 112 0.73 -11.80 4.11
N ILE A 113 0.86 -10.52 4.46
CA ILE A 113 1.89 -10.10 5.42
C ILE A 113 1.71 -10.78 6.77
N TYR A 114 0.47 -10.92 7.25
CA TYR A 114 0.21 -11.64 8.49
C TYR A 114 0.78 -13.06 8.42
N VAL A 115 0.39 -13.84 7.41
CA VAL A 115 0.89 -15.22 7.18
C VAL A 115 2.42 -15.26 7.11
N LEU A 116 3.03 -14.29 6.43
CA LEU A 116 4.47 -14.29 6.15
C LEU A 116 5.34 -13.73 7.28
N ALA A 117 4.78 -12.95 8.20
CA ALA A 117 5.56 -12.19 9.18
C ALA A 117 6.61 -13.01 9.97
N PRO A 118 6.33 -14.26 10.44
CA PRO A 118 7.34 -15.05 11.14
C PRO A 118 8.55 -15.39 10.26
N TRP A 119 8.29 -15.68 8.98
CA TRP A 119 9.38 -15.93 8.03
C TRP A 119 10.13 -14.64 7.71
N LEU A 120 9.43 -13.54 7.42
CA LEU A 120 10.06 -12.25 7.10
C LEU A 120 10.97 -11.75 8.23
N GLU A 121 10.54 -11.93 9.48
CA GLU A 121 11.34 -11.67 10.67
C GLU A 121 12.62 -12.51 10.68
N SER A 122 12.51 -13.81 10.47
CA SER A 122 13.66 -14.72 10.48
C SER A 122 14.70 -14.44 9.38
N GLN A 123 14.29 -13.79 8.29
CA GLN A 123 15.16 -13.49 7.15
C GLN A 123 15.90 -12.16 7.25
N TYR A 124 15.62 -11.33 8.28
CA TYR A 124 16.26 -10.03 8.41
C TYR A 124 17.79 -10.12 8.50
N ALA A 125 18.30 -11.12 9.24
CA ALA A 125 19.74 -11.34 9.35
C ALA A 125 20.39 -11.74 8.01
N THR A 126 19.63 -12.37 7.12
CA THR A 126 20.10 -12.84 5.81
C THR A 126 20.13 -11.73 4.77
N PHE A 127 19.06 -10.94 4.67
CA PHE A 127 18.91 -9.93 3.61
C PHE A 127 19.33 -8.51 4.04
N GLY A 128 19.56 -8.30 5.33
CA GLY A 128 20.03 -7.02 5.87
C GLY A 128 18.92 -5.97 6.05
N SER A 129 19.33 -4.78 6.48
CA SER A 129 18.43 -3.73 6.99
C SER A 129 17.58 -3.03 5.93
N GLN A 130 17.88 -3.21 4.64
CA GLN A 130 17.14 -2.61 3.53
C GLN A 130 16.01 -3.53 3.04
N TYR A 131 16.01 -4.79 3.45
CA TYR A 131 15.00 -5.75 3.00
C TYR A 131 13.60 -5.34 3.44
N LEU A 132 12.74 -5.07 2.46
CA LEU A 132 11.35 -4.63 2.64
C LEU A 132 11.19 -3.33 3.44
N LYS A 133 12.18 -2.43 3.38
CA LYS A 133 12.18 -1.22 4.21
C LYS A 133 10.99 -0.32 3.91
N SER A 134 10.64 -0.17 2.63
CA SER A 134 9.46 0.61 2.22
C SER A 134 8.19 0.00 2.80
N THR A 135 8.04 -1.32 2.73
CA THR A 135 6.92 -2.05 3.32
C THR A 135 6.83 -1.84 4.82
N GLN A 136 7.94 -1.96 5.55
CA GLN A 136 7.98 -1.74 7.00
C GLN A 136 7.53 -0.32 7.39
N ILE A 137 7.96 0.70 6.64
CA ILE A 137 7.59 2.10 6.90
C ILE A 137 6.10 2.36 6.61
N VAL A 138 5.58 1.76 5.53
CA VAL A 138 4.23 2.06 5.02
C VAL A 138 3.16 1.23 5.72
N LEU A 139 3.44 -0.02 6.08
CA LEU A 139 2.46 -0.95 6.63
C LEU A 139 1.68 -0.40 7.85
N PRO A 140 2.30 0.24 8.86
CA PRO A 140 1.55 0.84 9.97
C PRO A 140 0.62 1.98 9.53
N LYS A 141 0.95 2.68 8.45
CA LYS A 141 0.08 3.71 7.85
C LYS A 141 -1.10 3.05 7.12
N LEU A 142 -0.87 1.94 6.42
CA LEU A 142 -1.94 1.17 5.75
C LEU A 142 -2.93 0.62 6.77
N VAL A 143 -2.45 0.06 7.89
CA VAL A 143 -3.32 -0.50 8.94
C VAL A 143 -4.16 0.58 9.61
N ARG A 144 -3.61 1.79 9.83
CA ARG A 144 -4.40 2.94 10.29
C ARG A 144 -5.47 3.36 9.29
N GLU A 145 -5.18 3.28 8.00
CA GLU A 145 -6.16 3.56 6.95
C GLU A 145 -7.27 2.49 6.93
N TRP A 146 -6.91 1.22 7.13
CA TRP A 146 -7.88 0.13 7.29
C TRP A 146 -8.80 0.38 8.49
N ASP A 147 -8.24 0.70 9.66
CA ASP A 147 -9.04 1.06 10.85
C ASP A 147 -9.99 2.24 10.56
N SER A 148 -9.50 3.29 9.91
CA SER A 148 -10.33 4.44 9.51
C SER A 148 -11.44 4.07 8.53
N LEU A 149 -11.15 3.22 7.54
CA LEU A 149 -12.11 2.79 6.52
C LEU A 149 -13.18 1.87 7.11
N SER A 150 -12.81 0.95 8.00
CA SER A 150 -13.74 0.02 8.64
C SER A 150 -14.76 0.69 9.56
N LYS A 151 -14.44 1.88 10.07
CA LYS A 151 -15.33 2.73 10.87
C LYS A 151 -16.29 3.59 10.01
N LYS A 152 -16.07 3.70 8.70
CA LYS A 152 -16.86 4.55 7.79
C LYS A 152 -18.00 3.76 7.12
N ARG A 153 -19.24 4.18 7.37
CA ARG A 153 -20.51 3.64 6.82
C ARG A 153 -20.76 3.84 5.31
N ARG A 154 -19.74 3.95 4.46
CA ARG A 154 -19.93 4.36 3.04
C ARG A 154 -19.42 3.42 1.93
N PHE A 155 -19.07 2.16 2.19
CA PHE A 155 -18.33 1.34 1.20
C PHE A 155 -18.83 -0.10 0.98
N GLY A 156 -20.14 -0.34 0.81
CA GLY A 156 -20.66 -1.63 0.30
C GLY A 156 -22.19 -1.73 0.31
N PRO A 157 -22.79 -2.84 -0.19
CA PRO A 157 -24.24 -3.10 -0.06
C PRO A 157 -24.70 -3.16 1.41
N ASP A 158 -23.78 -3.50 2.33
CA ASP A 158 -23.92 -3.42 3.80
C ASP A 158 -23.17 -2.20 4.41
N GLY A 159 -22.67 -1.30 3.56
CA GLY A 159 -22.12 0.00 3.92
C GLY A 159 -20.69 0.06 4.47
N ASN A 160 -19.99 -1.03 4.81
CA ASN A 160 -18.72 -0.93 5.55
C ASN A 160 -17.55 -1.70 4.90
N TYR A 161 -16.34 -1.09 4.92
CA TYR A 161 -15.10 -1.82 4.67
C TYR A 161 -14.90 -2.84 5.81
N PRO A 162 -14.43 -4.08 5.54
CA PRO A 162 -14.38 -5.13 6.56
C PRO A 162 -13.52 -4.72 7.76
N ARG A 163 -14.07 -4.87 8.97
CA ARG A 163 -13.31 -4.66 10.22
C ARG A 163 -12.40 -5.83 10.55
N GLU A 164 -12.82 -7.04 10.16
CA GLU A 164 -12.09 -8.28 10.37
C GLU A 164 -11.78 -8.95 9.04
N LEU A 165 -10.61 -9.56 8.92
CA LEU A 165 -10.20 -10.37 7.77
C LEU A 165 -9.93 -11.79 8.23
N THR A 166 -10.49 -12.77 7.52
CA THR A 166 -10.25 -14.20 7.80
C THR A 166 -8.93 -14.63 7.14
N ILE A 167 -7.93 -15.03 7.92
CA ILE A 167 -6.62 -15.42 7.39
C ILE A 167 -6.69 -16.74 6.61
N ALA A 168 -7.31 -17.76 7.21
CA ALA A 168 -7.57 -19.03 6.56
C ALA A 168 -8.98 -19.51 6.92
N TRP A 169 -9.73 -19.94 5.92
CA TRP A 169 -11.09 -20.44 6.11
C TRP A 169 -11.13 -21.71 6.97
N SER A 170 -10.07 -22.52 6.91
CA SER A 170 -9.91 -23.75 7.70
C SER A 170 -9.68 -23.49 9.18
N SER A 171 -8.87 -22.49 9.55
CA SER A 171 -8.59 -22.16 10.95
C SER A 171 -9.62 -21.22 11.58
N LYS A 172 -10.49 -20.60 10.77
CA LYS A 172 -11.38 -19.49 11.16
C LYS A 172 -10.65 -18.33 11.87
N GLN A 173 -9.32 -18.28 11.76
CA GLN A 173 -8.53 -17.23 12.38
C GLN A 173 -8.85 -15.91 11.71
N LYS A 174 -9.14 -14.90 12.53
CA LYS A 174 -9.42 -13.54 12.08
C LYS A 174 -8.39 -12.58 12.62
N ILE A 175 -8.16 -11.52 11.87
CA ILE A 175 -7.37 -10.38 12.28
C ILE A 175 -8.18 -9.11 12.07
N ASP A 176 -7.89 -8.11 12.88
CA ASP A 176 -8.37 -6.74 12.77
C ASP A 176 -7.15 -5.78 12.86
N PRO A 177 -7.30 -4.47 12.64
CA PRO A 177 -6.17 -3.55 12.67
C PRO A 177 -5.35 -3.58 13.98
N HIS A 178 -6.02 -3.81 15.11
CA HIS A 178 -5.39 -3.85 16.42
C HIS A 178 -4.64 -5.16 16.64
N THR A 179 -5.33 -6.29 16.46
CA THR A 179 -4.71 -7.62 16.63
C THR A 179 -3.57 -7.85 15.63
N PHE A 180 -3.65 -7.28 14.42
CA PHE A 180 -2.57 -7.31 13.43
C PHE A 180 -1.29 -6.61 13.94
N LEU A 181 -1.41 -5.40 14.49
CA LEU A 181 -0.24 -4.64 14.97
C LEU A 181 0.28 -5.12 16.32
N GLN A 182 -0.51 -5.88 17.08
CA GLN A 182 -0.10 -6.49 18.34
C GLN A 182 0.63 -7.82 18.16
N ASP A 183 0.46 -8.47 17.01
CA ASP A 183 1.11 -9.73 16.69
C ASP A 183 2.63 -9.63 16.81
N ASN A 184 3.24 -10.55 17.56
CA ASN A 184 4.67 -10.50 17.88
C ASN A 184 5.56 -10.55 16.63
N ALA A 185 5.25 -11.42 15.68
CA ALA A 185 6.03 -11.55 14.45
C ALA A 185 5.88 -10.29 13.57
N VAL A 186 4.67 -9.74 13.46
CA VAL A 186 4.45 -8.46 12.74
C VAL A 186 5.23 -7.33 13.42
N ARG A 187 5.19 -7.22 14.75
CA ARG A 187 5.93 -6.19 15.49
C ARG A 187 7.43 -6.31 15.31
N GLN A 188 7.96 -7.52 15.34
CA GLN A 188 9.39 -7.76 15.13
C GLN A 188 9.79 -7.39 13.70
N PHE A 189 9.00 -7.80 12.70
CA PHE A 189 9.20 -7.39 11.31
C PHE A 189 9.21 -5.86 11.14
N LEU A 190 8.34 -5.13 11.84
CA LEU A 190 8.24 -3.67 11.76
C LEU A 190 9.33 -2.87 12.50
N ARG A 191 10.06 -3.51 13.44
CA ARG A 191 11.03 -2.83 14.32
C ARG A 191 12.46 -2.79 13.77
N LYS A 192 12.69 -3.45 12.65
CA LYS A 192 14.01 -3.70 12.07
C LYS A 192 14.24 -2.78 10.85
#